data_AF-A0A5C6F669-F1
#
_entry.id   AF-A0A5C6F669-F1
#
_cell.length_a   1.000
_cell.length_b   1.000
_cell.length_c   1.000
_cell.angle_alpha   90.00
_cell.angle_beta   90.00
_cell.angle_gamma   90.00
#
_symmetry.space_group_name_H-M   'P 1'
#
loop_
_entity.id
_entity.type
_entity.pdbx_description
1 polymer ?
#
loop_
_entity_poly.entity_id
_entity_poly.type
_entity_poly.pdbx_seq_one_letter_code
_entity_poly.pdbx_strand_id
1 'polypeptide(L)'
;MDASFIDVGMGVELIDGLLSGILRVTTSVPGERDHVRKGGVSFKGDDAEDLYASNIQVADLNALNAMLAVGKWKKIRSFYCDLKKEVYSSYTIDTNKIANGFET
;
A
#
# COMPACT_ATOMS: atom_id res chain seq x y z
N MET A 1 9.59 -19.23 6.48
CA MET A 1 9.35 -18.46 7.72
C MET A 1 7.86 -18.19 7.82
N ASP A 2 7.27 -18.39 9.00
CA ASP A 2 5.82 -18.22 9.21
C ASP A 2 5.46 -16.85 9.83
N ALA A 3 6.30 -15.84 9.59
CA ALA A 3 6.08 -14.51 10.11
C ALA A 3 4.98 -13.78 9.33
N SER A 4 4.15 -13.01 10.03
CA SER A 4 3.26 -12.04 9.41
C SER A 4 4.05 -10.80 9.01
N PHE A 5 3.69 -10.19 7.89
CA PHE A 5 4.25 -8.91 7.48
C PHE A 5 3.20 -8.05 6.78
N ILE A 6 3.47 -6.76 6.75
CA ILE A 6 2.73 -5.78 5.97
C ILE A 6 3.74 -5.17 5.02
N ASP A 7 3.50 -5.35 3.73
CA ASP A 7 4.23 -4.70 2.66
C ASP A 7 3.49 -3.41 2.27
N VAL A 8 4.25 -2.36 2.00
CA VAL A 8 3.72 -1.11 1.50
C VAL A 8 4.41 -0.75 0.21
N GLY A 9 3.64 -0.24 -0.73
CA GLY A 9 4.16 0.26 -2.00
C GLY A 9 3.42 1.50 -2.40
N MET A 10 4.05 2.30 -3.25
CA MET A 10 3.37 3.34 -4.01
C MET A 10 3.65 3.12 -5.49
N GLY A 11 2.80 3.66 -6.34
CA GLY A 11 3.08 3.84 -7.76
C GLY A 11 2.57 5.24 -8.08
N VAL A 12 3.50 6.16 -8.36
CA VAL A 12 3.17 7.57 -8.59
C VAL A 12 3.76 8.02 -9.91
N GLU A 13 3.06 8.95 -10.53
CA GLU A 13 3.47 9.57 -11.78
C GLU A 13 3.20 11.08 -11.72
N LEU A 14 3.90 11.83 -12.57
CA LEU A 14 3.71 13.27 -12.69
C LEU A 14 2.89 13.55 -13.95
N ILE A 15 1.66 14.03 -13.78
CA ILE A 15 0.77 14.45 -14.86
C ILE A 15 0.55 15.95 -14.73
N ASP A 16 0.92 16.72 -15.75
CA ASP A 16 0.79 18.18 -15.77
C ASP A 16 1.40 18.89 -14.54
N GLY A 17 2.50 18.33 -14.00
CA GLY A 17 3.18 18.86 -12.80
C GLY A 17 2.50 18.50 -11.47
N LEU A 18 1.46 17.68 -11.49
CA LEU A 18 0.74 17.18 -10.32
C LEU A 18 1.04 15.69 -10.11
N LEU A 19 1.16 15.28 -8.84
CA LEU A 19 1.32 13.86 -8.52
C LEU A 19 -0.03 13.15 -8.62
N SER A 20 -0.07 12.12 -9.45
CA SER A 20 -1.13 11.12 -9.48
C SER A 20 -0.58 9.77 -9.04
N GLY A 21 -1.45 8.84 -8.66
CA GLY A 21 -1.03 7.48 -8.34
C GLY A 21 -1.80 6.81 -7.21
N ILE A 22 -1.21 5.73 -6.72
CA ILE A 22 -1.82 4.81 -5.77
C ILE A 22 -0.83 4.41 -4.67
N LEU A 23 -1.29 4.48 -3.42
CA LEU A 23 -0.64 3.86 -2.27
C LEU A 23 -1.28 2.48 -2.04
N ARG A 24 -0.46 1.49 -1.69
CA ARG A 24 -0.86 0.09 -1.56
C ARG A 24 -0.35 -0.47 -0.25
N VAL A 25 -1.20 -1.19 0.46
CA VAL A 25 -0.87 -1.94 1.66
C VAL A 25 -1.29 -3.40 1.45
N THR A 26 -0.31 -4.30 1.43
CA THR A 26 -0.52 -5.74 1.28
C THR A 26 -0.13 -6.44 2.58
N THR A 27 -1.06 -7.20 3.16
CA THR A 27 -0.83 -7.95 4.40
C THR A 27 -0.65 -9.42 4.09
N SER A 28 0.37 -10.05 4.67
CA SER A 28 0.53 -11.51 4.70
C SER A 28 0.44 -11.99 6.14
N VAL A 29 -0.49 -12.92 6.40
CA VAL A 29 -0.61 -13.62 7.69
C VAL A 29 -0.67 -15.13 7.45
N PRO A 30 -0.38 -15.97 8.45
CA PRO A 30 -0.59 -17.41 8.34
C PRO A 30 -2.02 -17.72 7.86
N GLY A 31 -2.15 -18.57 6.84
CA GLY A 31 -3.44 -18.90 6.20
C GLY A 31 -3.83 -18.01 5.01
N GLU A 32 -3.29 -16.79 4.90
CA GLU A 32 -3.60 -15.82 3.83
C GLU A 32 -2.31 -15.31 3.17
N ARG A 33 -1.74 -16.13 2.28
CA ARG A 33 -0.46 -15.82 1.60
C ARG A 33 -0.47 -15.98 0.08
N ASP A 34 -1.53 -16.57 -0.46
CA ASP A 34 -1.58 -16.90 -1.88
C ASP A 34 -1.63 -15.65 -2.76
N HIS A 35 -2.28 -14.58 -2.32
CA HIS A 35 -2.29 -13.29 -3.04
C HIS A 35 -0.89 -12.69 -3.15
N VAL A 36 -0.07 -12.81 -2.12
CA VAL A 36 1.32 -12.33 -2.17
C VAL A 36 2.14 -13.17 -3.14
N ARG A 37 2.03 -14.50 -3.06
CA ARG A 37 2.75 -15.42 -3.95
C ARG A 37 2.39 -15.24 -5.43
N LYS A 38 1.15 -14.83 -5.71
CA LYS A 38 0.63 -14.57 -7.06
C LYS A 38 0.94 -13.16 -7.59
N GLY A 39 1.75 -12.36 -6.88
CA GLY A 39 2.19 -11.04 -7.35
C GLY A 39 1.53 -9.85 -6.66
N GLY A 40 0.88 -10.04 -5.50
CA GLY A 40 0.35 -8.94 -4.68
C GLY A 40 1.43 -8.01 -4.08
N VAL A 41 2.70 -8.33 -4.29
CA VAL A 41 3.87 -7.49 -3.98
C VAL A 41 4.71 -7.42 -5.26
N SER A 42 4.95 -6.21 -5.76
CA SER A 42 5.79 -5.99 -6.95
C SER A 42 7.26 -5.96 -6.54
N PHE A 43 8.09 -6.72 -7.26
CA PHE A 43 9.55 -6.70 -7.12
C PHE A 43 10.26 -5.99 -8.28
N LYS A 44 9.51 -5.41 -9.22
CA LYS A 44 10.12 -4.56 -10.27
C LYS A 44 10.60 -3.25 -9.64
N GLY A 45 11.86 -2.89 -9.91
CA GLY A 45 12.34 -1.54 -9.65
C GLY A 45 11.52 -0.55 -10.47
N ASP A 46 11.11 0.54 -9.83
CA ASP A 46 10.32 1.58 -10.49
C ASP A 46 11.27 2.46 -11.32
N ASP A 47 10.90 2.73 -12.58
CA ASP A 47 11.57 3.73 -13.43
C ASP A 47 11.34 5.17 -12.92
N ALA A 48 10.71 5.32 -11.74
CA ALA A 48 10.37 6.57 -11.08
C ALA A 48 11.39 7.01 -10.01
N GLU A 49 12.61 6.44 -9.98
CA GLU A 49 13.67 6.82 -9.01
C GLU A 49 13.90 8.33 -8.94
N ASP A 50 13.95 9.02 -10.08
CA ASP A 50 14.13 10.48 -10.13
C ASP A 50 12.96 11.24 -9.48
N LEU A 51 11.74 10.72 -9.62
CA LEU A 51 10.53 11.30 -9.05
C LEU A 51 10.49 11.11 -7.52
N TYR A 52 10.93 9.95 -7.04
CA TYR A 52 11.05 9.66 -5.62
C TYR A 52 12.18 10.45 -4.94
N ALA A 53 13.28 10.72 -5.64
CA ALA A 53 14.43 11.44 -5.10
C ALA A 53 14.27 12.97 -5.11
N SER A 54 13.49 13.53 -6.04
CA SER A 54 13.42 14.98 -6.27
C SER A 54 12.19 15.68 -5.71
N ASN A 55 11.17 14.94 -5.24
CA ASN A 55 9.84 15.49 -4.97
C ASN A 55 9.46 15.36 -3.48
N ILE A 56 9.38 16.48 -2.75
CA ILE A 56 9.07 16.48 -1.31
C ILE A 56 7.68 15.91 -1.00
N GLN A 57 6.72 16.06 -1.91
CA GLN A 57 5.36 15.53 -1.74
C GLN A 57 5.34 13.98 -1.67
N VAL A 58 6.37 13.31 -2.18
CA VAL A 58 6.56 11.86 -1.99
C VAL A 58 6.78 11.52 -0.51
N ALA A 59 7.44 12.39 0.26
CA ALA A 59 7.66 12.15 1.69
C ALA A 59 6.33 12.11 2.46
N ASP A 60 5.39 13.00 2.12
CA ASP A 60 4.05 13.03 2.73
C ASP A 60 3.23 11.80 2.32
N LEU A 61 3.33 11.38 1.05
CA LEU A 61 2.71 10.15 0.57
C LEU A 61 3.30 8.90 1.25
N ASN A 62 4.60 8.88 1.51
CA ASN A 62 5.26 7.83 2.28
C ASN A 62 4.75 7.78 3.73
N ALA A 63 4.64 8.96 4.37
CA ALA A 63 4.10 9.06 5.72
C ALA A 63 2.64 8.56 5.78
N LEU A 64 1.81 8.95 4.81
CA LEU A 64 0.44 8.44 4.70
C LEU A 64 0.41 6.92 4.53
N ASN A 65 1.24 6.36 3.64
CA ASN A 65 1.31 4.92 3.40
C ASN A 65 1.72 4.15 4.67
N ALA A 66 2.71 4.67 5.40
CA ALA A 66 3.13 4.12 6.69
C ALA A 66 2.00 4.16 7.72
N MET A 67 1.22 5.25 7.78
CA MET A 67 0.08 5.35 8.68
C MET A 67 -1.05 4.36 8.35
N LEU A 68 -1.31 4.11 7.06
CA LEU A 68 -2.24 3.07 6.62
C LEU A 68 -1.78 1.69 7.08
N ALA A 69 -0.49 1.38 6.95
CA ALA A 69 0.09 0.13 7.44
C ALA A 69 0.02 -0.01 8.97
N VAL A 70 0.30 1.06 9.73
CA VAL A 70 0.12 1.07 11.19
C VAL A 70 -1.35 0.82 11.55
N GLY A 71 -2.29 1.42 10.82
CA GLY A 71 -3.71 1.17 10.97
C GLY A 71 -4.05 -0.31 10.77
N LYS A 72 -3.51 -0.93 9.70
CA LYS A 72 -3.70 -2.36 9.44
C LYS A 72 -3.08 -3.25 10.52
N TRP A 73 -1.87 -2.94 10.98
CA TRP A 73 -1.25 -3.65 12.09
C TRP A 73 -2.11 -3.59 13.35
N LYS A 74 -2.64 -2.41 13.70
CA LYS A 74 -3.53 -2.24 14.86
C LYS A 74 -4.82 -3.06 14.76
N LYS A 75 -5.39 -3.20 13.56
CA LYS A 75 -6.51 -4.13 13.29
C LYS A 75 -6.12 -5.59 13.55
N ILE A 76 -4.99 -6.05 13.02
CA ILE A 76 -4.47 -7.43 13.24
C ILE A 76 -4.26 -7.71 14.73
N ARG A 77 -3.81 -6.71 15.49
CA ARG A 77 -3.59 -6.79 16.94
C ARG A 77 -4.85 -6.52 17.77
N SER A 78 -6.02 -6.41 17.14
CA SER A 78 -7.32 -6.21 17.78
C SER A 78 -7.45 -4.92 18.60
N PHE A 79 -6.64 -3.90 18.31
CA PHE A 79 -6.87 -2.55 18.85
C PHE A 79 -8.05 -1.86 18.15
N TYR A 80 -8.31 -2.22 16.89
CA TYR A 80 -9.43 -1.71 16.09
C TYR A 80 -10.32 -2.86 15.63
N CYS A 81 -11.62 -2.59 15.47
CA CYS A 81 -12.56 -3.53 14.86
C CYS A 81 -12.17 -3.81 13.40
N ASP A 82 -12.12 -5.09 13.02
CA ASP A 82 -11.76 -5.53 11.66
C ASP A 82 -12.78 -6.54 11.11
N LEU A 83 -13.91 -6.02 10.60
CA LEU A 83 -14.99 -6.84 10.06
C LEU A 83 -14.65 -7.45 8.70
N LYS A 84 -13.92 -6.71 7.85
CA LYS A 84 -13.62 -7.12 6.47
C LYS A 84 -12.36 -7.99 6.40
N LYS A 85 -11.44 -7.86 7.36
CA LYS A 85 -10.17 -8.61 7.39
C LYS A 85 -9.43 -8.50 6.08
N GLU A 86 -9.44 -7.32 5.47
CA GLU A 86 -8.84 -7.12 4.14
C GLU A 86 -7.36 -7.47 4.15
N VAL A 87 -6.88 -8.22 3.16
CA VAL A 87 -5.45 -8.52 3.01
C VAL A 87 -4.75 -7.56 2.05
N TYR A 88 -5.53 -6.68 1.41
CA TYR A 88 -5.07 -5.63 0.53
C TYR A 88 -5.98 -4.40 0.65
N SER A 89 -5.36 -3.22 0.70
CA SER A 89 -6.05 -1.94 0.56
C SER A 89 -5.23 -0.97 -0.27
N SER A 90 -5.91 -0.07 -0.96
CA SER A 90 -5.29 1.01 -1.70
C SER A 90 -5.91 2.37 -1.41
N TYR A 91 -5.10 3.41 -1.60
CA TYR A 91 -5.50 4.81 -1.60
C TYR A 91 -5.12 5.45 -2.93
N THR A 92 -6.08 5.96 -3.67
CA THR A 92 -5.85 6.64 -4.96
C THR A 92 -5.85 8.16 -4.76
N ILE A 93 -4.77 8.81 -5.16
CA ILE A 93 -4.47 10.23 -4.85
C ILE A 93 -5.46 11.17 -5.55
N ASP A 94 -5.68 10.97 -6.85
CA ASP A 94 -6.45 11.85 -7.72
C ASP A 94 -7.95 11.94 -7.36
N THR A 95 -8.49 10.84 -6.87
CA THR A 95 -9.91 10.65 -6.56
C THR A 95 -10.19 10.60 -5.07
N ASN A 96 -9.15 10.65 -4.23
CA ASN A 96 -9.23 10.46 -2.78
C ASN A 96 -9.99 9.17 -2.39
N LYS A 97 -9.82 8.10 -3.18
CA LYS A 97 -10.55 6.84 -3.05
C LYS A 97 -9.79 5.85 -2.16
N ILE A 98 -10.49 5.20 -1.23
CA ILE A 98 -9.98 4.03 -0.49
C ILE A 98 -10.72 2.77 -0.97
N ALA A 99 -9.97 1.74 -1.35
CA ALA A 99 -10.52 0.46 -1.78
C ALA A 99 -9.91 -0.71 -0.99
N ASN A 100 -10.70 -1.77 -0.77
CA ASN A 100 -10.32 -2.95 0.00
C ASN A 100 -10.54 -4.21 -0.86
N GLY A 101 -9.49 -4.64 -1.56
CA GLY A 101 -9.48 -5.78 -2.48
C GLY A 101 -8.59 -5.53 -3.69
N PHE A 102 -8.04 -6.60 -4.27
CA PHE A 102 -7.42 -6.52 -5.59
C PHE A 102 -8.54 -6.25 -6.61
N GLU A 103 -8.52 -5.11 -7.30
CA GLU A 103 -9.43 -4.91 -8.44
C GLU A 103 -9.10 -5.99 -9.48
N THR A 104 -10.08 -6.84 -9.79
CA THR A 104 -10.04 -7.84 -10.88
C THR A 104 -10.41 -7.20 -12.20
#